data_AF-A0A955ZHU0-F1
#
_entry.id   AF-A0A955ZHU0-F1
#
_cell.length_a   1.000
_cell.length_b   1.000
_cell.length_c   1.000
_cell.angle_alpha   90.00
_cell.angle_beta   90.00
_cell.angle_gamma   90.00
#
_symmetry.space_group_name_H-M   'P 1'
#
loop_
_entity.id
_entity.type
_entity.pdbx_description
1 polymer ?
#
loop_
_entity_poly.entity_id
_entity_poly.type
_entity_poly.pdbx_seq_one_letter_code
_entity_poly.pdbx_strand_id
1 'polypeptide(L)'
;MSSSISIKNVLVAAAALCVPLALGLPGCGSDASSKGASGGGAGKVDSGTGGSGNTAGLGGAGGSGNGTGVCLLNNCKSDAECDGCSFNRNKCDLASNRCIACDPAKPTEGCPAGQECSSFGTCVEVGKNCPTDGTGEPTIACTQNGDCDACDPMHRICDTTVGKCVACTDTNTSQCLQTDVCVDNKCAHKCPDSCTVDNDCGRCDSGGKPAHACFNHACAECSDTYACAAGMECKKGTCVKPCGLPGSTSGACKVDADCGGCGDQGSTSPAWKCKYPINGGTHGTCTPQAAGCSDLGQGAVLPEPYDKVTNLCSNDNDCKGIGIQYNVGEAIRGLIGGPELDVGIKKIKIQDANIQYNMPACADIKLTDSISCGVCVPCREDSDCSKIELDPLISDLFKGDPLATIAGAVLVDLLYGKNKDHSLHFQCLPVAAGYGVCIPCANPTKACGGTTSGGGGTCDHDVCTTGGPLDPSCGTCAAEVCKNDAFCCTTNWDSTCKSEVDDYCAGGCGGGGSSCGHDPCTTGTALSPLCSACVKAVCDGDAFCCNDTSGGWDSVCVSEAQQATECSGACSGGGCAHSECSTGGPLTNSCSSCATAVCAADSYCCTTDWDSLCVNEAKQQSACSCN
;
A
#
# COMPACT_ATOMS: atom_id res chain seq x y z
N MET A 1 -69.12 -38.92 20.27
CA MET A 1 -69.33 -39.86 19.14
C MET A 1 -68.01 -39.86 18.37
N SER A 2 -67.09 -40.76 18.77
CA SER A 2 -66.74 -42.00 18.04
C SER A 2 -66.08 -41.69 16.69
N SER A 3 -64.91 -42.21 16.30
CA SER A 3 -64.02 -43.25 16.84
C SER A 3 -62.80 -43.35 15.89
N SER A 4 -61.60 -43.65 16.45
CA SER A 4 -60.64 -44.70 15.98
C SER A 4 -59.85 -44.49 14.66
N ILE A 5 -58.57 -44.86 14.44
CA ILE A 5 -57.58 -45.86 14.96
C ILE A 5 -56.18 -45.45 14.38
N SER A 6 -55.05 -45.37 15.14
CA SER A 6 -53.99 -46.40 15.43
C SER A 6 -53.24 -46.99 14.21
N ILE A 7 -51.93 -47.32 14.15
CA ILE A 7 -50.76 -47.45 15.06
C ILE A 7 -49.51 -47.79 14.18
N LYS A 8 -48.29 -47.38 14.60
CA LYS A 8 -46.99 -48.15 14.73
C LYS A 8 -45.82 -47.17 14.82
N ASN A 9 -45.34 -46.78 16.01
CA ASN A 9 -44.28 -47.40 16.84
C ASN A 9 -42.98 -47.74 16.10
N VAL A 10 -41.85 -47.11 16.48
CA VAL A 10 -40.80 -47.64 17.38
C VAL A 10 -39.92 -46.46 17.88
N LEU A 11 -39.51 -46.52 19.15
CA LEU A 11 -38.85 -45.48 19.93
C LEU A 11 -37.59 -46.08 20.62
N VAL A 12 -36.62 -45.21 20.93
CA VAL A 12 -35.58 -45.29 22.00
C VAL A 12 -34.21 -45.95 21.74
N ALA A 13 -33.20 -45.06 21.73
CA ALA A 13 -31.93 -44.99 22.50
C ALA A 13 -31.22 -46.25 23.06
N ALA A 14 -29.88 -46.26 23.02
CA ALA A 14 -29.00 -45.86 24.15
C ALA A 14 -27.57 -46.48 24.08
N ALA A 15 -26.62 -45.70 24.62
CA ALA A 15 -25.39 -46.09 25.33
C ALA A 15 -24.20 -46.74 24.58
N ALA A 16 -23.06 -46.02 24.60
CA ALA A 16 -21.72 -46.55 24.39
C ALA A 16 -20.91 -46.42 25.69
N LEU A 17 -20.30 -47.53 26.15
CA LEU A 17 -19.40 -47.60 27.30
C LEU A 17 -18.22 -48.54 26.99
N CYS A 18 -17.02 -47.98 27.06
CA CYS A 18 -15.75 -48.49 27.61
C CYS A 18 -14.98 -49.74 27.08
N VAL A 19 -13.73 -49.46 26.61
CA VAL A 19 -12.40 -49.94 27.13
C VAL A 19 -11.90 -51.33 26.65
N PRO A 20 -10.57 -51.63 26.56
CA PRO A 20 -9.42 -50.98 25.88
C PRO A 20 -8.54 -52.03 25.11
N LEU A 21 -7.42 -51.65 24.47
CA LEU A 21 -6.20 -52.47 24.49
C LEU A 21 -4.95 -51.67 24.09
N ALA A 22 -3.85 -52.02 24.77
CA ALA A 22 -2.61 -51.27 24.90
C ALA A 22 -1.48 -51.74 23.96
N LEU A 23 -0.31 -51.11 24.14
CA LEU A 23 1.07 -51.41 23.70
C LEU A 23 1.49 -50.60 22.46
N GLY A 24 2.58 -49.83 22.44
CA GLY A 24 3.64 -49.56 23.40
C GLY A 24 4.66 -48.58 22.78
N LEU A 25 5.27 -47.73 23.61
CA LEU A 25 6.54 -47.03 23.37
C LEU A 25 7.69 -47.98 23.81
N PRO A 26 8.99 -47.81 23.43
CA PRO A 26 9.71 -46.52 23.37
C PRO A 26 10.79 -46.40 22.26
N GLY A 27 11.51 -45.27 22.21
CA GLY A 27 12.87 -45.27 21.66
C GLY A 27 13.39 -43.96 21.07
N CYS A 28 14.24 -43.29 21.85
CA CYS A 28 15.18 -42.23 21.44
C CYS A 28 16.34 -42.82 20.62
N GLY A 29 17.03 -42.03 19.78
CA GLY A 29 18.30 -42.45 19.19
C GLY A 29 18.84 -41.57 18.06
N SER A 30 19.89 -40.81 18.38
CA SER A 30 20.76 -40.02 17.50
C SER A 30 21.73 -40.90 16.68
N ASP A 31 22.42 -40.21 15.75
CA ASP A 31 23.79 -40.46 15.24
C ASP A 31 23.98 -41.00 13.80
N ALA A 32 24.54 -40.09 13.00
CA ALA A 32 25.66 -40.22 12.06
C ALA A 32 26.00 -41.60 11.46
N SER A 33 26.11 -41.65 10.12
CA SER A 33 27.39 -41.84 9.41
C SER A 33 27.24 -42.33 7.97
N SER A 34 27.82 -41.55 7.06
CA SER A 34 28.76 -41.88 5.96
C SER A 34 28.50 -43.02 4.93
N LYS A 35 29.06 -42.74 3.74
CA LYS A 35 29.27 -43.54 2.51
C LYS A 35 28.14 -43.44 1.48
N GLY A 36 28.35 -43.08 0.21
CA GLY A 36 29.58 -42.90 -0.56
C GLY A 36 29.42 -43.54 -1.95
N ALA A 37 29.60 -42.71 -2.99
CA ALA A 37 29.92 -43.00 -4.40
C ALA A 37 28.89 -43.73 -5.29
N SER A 38 28.54 -43.16 -6.46
CA SER A 38 29.35 -43.25 -7.70
C SER A 38 28.62 -42.70 -8.96
N GLY A 39 29.40 -42.21 -9.93
CA GLY A 39 29.03 -41.95 -11.33
C GLY A 39 28.79 -40.46 -11.66
N GLY A 40 29.52 -39.76 -12.53
CA GLY A 40 30.37 -40.14 -13.66
C GLY A 40 29.77 -39.55 -14.95
N GLY A 41 30.44 -38.57 -15.59
CA GLY A 41 30.02 -38.05 -16.90
C GLY A 41 30.67 -36.73 -17.30
N ALA A 42 31.53 -36.80 -18.32
CA ALA A 42 32.35 -35.72 -18.87
C ALA A 42 31.65 -34.93 -20.00
N GLY A 43 32.12 -33.70 -20.22
CA GLY A 43 31.90 -32.87 -21.43
C GLY A 43 32.60 -31.51 -21.25
N LYS A 44 33.87 -31.37 -21.62
CA LYS A 44 34.41 -30.96 -22.93
C LYS A 44 34.01 -29.52 -23.33
N VAL A 45 34.97 -28.60 -23.32
CA VAL A 45 35.04 -27.46 -24.27
C VAL A 45 36.51 -27.07 -24.50
N ASP A 46 36.74 -26.63 -25.73
CA ASP A 46 37.98 -26.72 -26.50
C ASP A 46 39.07 -25.68 -26.18
N SER A 47 40.27 -26.04 -26.65
CA SER A 47 41.51 -25.26 -26.63
C SER A 47 41.53 -24.14 -27.68
N GLY A 48 42.13 -23.01 -27.31
CA GLY A 48 42.60 -21.97 -28.22
C GLY A 48 43.98 -21.46 -27.77
N THR A 49 45.03 -21.96 -28.43
CA THR A 49 46.39 -21.40 -28.55
C THR A 49 46.33 -19.96 -29.09
N GLY A 50 47.26 -19.03 -28.89
CA GLY A 50 48.62 -18.97 -28.36
C GLY A 50 49.16 -17.53 -28.60
N GLY A 51 50.22 -17.11 -27.90
CA GLY A 51 50.81 -15.78 -28.10
C GLY A 51 51.95 -15.50 -27.13
N SER A 52 53.14 -15.96 -27.48
CA SER A 52 54.40 -15.74 -26.75
C SER A 52 54.92 -14.32 -26.88
N GLY A 53 55.51 -13.79 -25.79
CA GLY A 53 56.44 -12.66 -25.79
C GLY A 53 57.48 -12.84 -24.69
N ASN A 54 58.71 -13.23 -25.08
CA ASN A 54 59.90 -13.33 -24.22
C ASN A 54 60.44 -11.93 -23.87
N THR A 55 60.94 -11.72 -22.64
CA THR A 55 62.39 -11.60 -22.34
C THR A 55 62.68 -11.36 -20.83
N ALA A 56 63.53 -12.23 -20.25
CA ALA A 56 64.65 -12.02 -19.30
C ALA A 56 64.55 -10.92 -18.23
N GLY A 57 64.85 -11.09 -16.94
CA GLY A 57 65.58 -12.10 -16.15
C GLY A 57 66.26 -11.35 -14.98
N LEU A 58 66.02 -11.71 -13.70
CA LEU A 58 66.94 -12.23 -12.67
C LEU A 58 66.25 -11.87 -11.32
N GLY A 59 66.16 -12.64 -10.23
CA GLY A 59 66.61 -13.94 -9.78
C GLY A 59 66.42 -13.94 -8.25
N GLY A 60 65.61 -14.85 -7.71
CA GLY A 60 65.37 -14.98 -6.27
C GLY A 60 64.36 -16.08 -6.00
N ALA A 61 64.75 -17.10 -5.24
CA ALA A 61 64.10 -18.40 -5.13
C ALA A 61 62.61 -18.33 -4.71
N GLY A 62 61.72 -18.30 -5.71
CA GLY A 62 60.29 -18.49 -5.53
C GLY A 62 59.97 -19.97 -5.44
N GLY A 63 59.66 -20.45 -4.24
CA GLY A 63 59.00 -21.74 -4.06
C GLY A 63 57.71 -21.74 -4.87
N SER A 64 57.73 -22.47 -5.97
CA SER A 64 56.59 -22.67 -6.86
C SER A 64 55.57 -23.55 -6.14
N GLY A 65 54.70 -22.93 -5.35
CA GLY A 65 53.46 -23.55 -4.88
C GLY A 65 52.54 -23.72 -6.08
N ASN A 66 52.63 -24.86 -6.76
CA ASN A 66 51.72 -25.29 -7.81
C ASN A 66 50.39 -25.78 -7.18
N GLY A 67 49.87 -25.03 -6.22
CA GLY A 67 48.62 -25.32 -5.55
C GLY A 67 47.48 -24.74 -6.37
N THR A 68 46.55 -25.57 -6.81
CA THR A 68 45.24 -25.14 -7.34
C THR A 68 44.35 -24.52 -6.25
N GLY A 69 44.94 -24.03 -5.15
CA GLY A 69 44.27 -23.53 -3.96
C GLY A 69 43.99 -22.03 -4.05
N VAL A 70 42.99 -21.58 -3.30
CA VAL A 70 42.67 -20.16 -3.14
C VAL A 70 43.70 -19.50 -2.21
N CYS A 71 43.93 -18.19 -2.38
CA CYS A 71 44.69 -17.39 -1.43
C CYS A 71 43.79 -16.28 -0.86
N LEU A 72 43.24 -16.52 0.33
CA LEU A 72 42.55 -15.51 1.14
C LEU A 72 43.55 -14.85 2.09
N LEU A 73 44.53 -14.14 1.52
CA LEU A 73 45.70 -13.60 2.21
C LEU A 73 45.40 -12.93 3.56
N ASN A 74 44.35 -12.10 3.63
CA ASN A 74 43.99 -11.30 4.81
C ASN A 74 42.56 -11.60 5.33
N ASN A 75 41.96 -12.73 4.95
CA ASN A 75 40.63 -13.10 5.43
C ASN A 75 40.44 -14.63 5.49
N CYS A 76 41.51 -15.34 5.82
CA CYS A 76 41.48 -16.80 5.93
C CYS A 76 40.76 -17.23 7.21
N LYS A 77 40.15 -18.39 7.14
CA LYS A 77 39.46 -19.10 8.23
C LYS A 77 40.00 -20.51 8.43
N SER A 78 40.82 -21.00 7.50
CA SER A 78 41.50 -22.28 7.57
C SER A 78 42.76 -22.28 6.73
N ASP A 79 43.69 -23.20 7.05
CA ASP A 79 44.96 -23.34 6.30
C ASP A 79 44.73 -23.62 4.80
N ALA A 80 43.65 -24.34 4.45
CA ALA A 80 43.29 -24.64 3.06
C ALA A 80 43.04 -23.38 2.21
N GLU A 81 42.66 -22.27 2.84
CA GLU A 81 42.43 -20.98 2.17
C GLU A 81 43.73 -20.18 1.96
N CYS A 82 44.86 -20.71 2.43
CA CYS A 82 46.19 -20.13 2.32
C CYS A 82 47.10 -20.91 1.35
N ASP A 83 46.68 -22.07 0.87
CA ASP A 83 47.47 -22.97 0.02
C ASP A 83 47.95 -22.31 -1.29
N GLY A 84 47.20 -21.34 -1.81
CA GLY A 84 47.56 -20.58 -3.02
C GLY A 84 48.45 -19.36 -2.77
N CYS A 85 48.77 -19.03 -1.51
CA CYS A 85 49.45 -17.78 -1.19
C CYS A 85 50.95 -17.84 -1.46
N SER A 86 51.48 -16.75 -2.03
CA SER A 86 52.92 -16.59 -2.29
C SER A 86 53.74 -16.52 -0.98
N PHE A 87 55.06 -16.72 -1.09
CA PHE A 87 56.01 -16.65 0.04
C PHE A 87 55.76 -17.69 1.13
N ASN A 88 55.25 -18.87 0.77
CA ASN A 88 54.94 -19.98 1.68
C ASN A 88 53.98 -19.60 2.81
N ARG A 89 53.10 -18.61 2.60
CA ARG A 89 52.08 -18.23 3.57
C ARG A 89 50.91 -19.20 3.52
N ASN A 90 51.15 -20.45 3.88
CA ASN A 90 50.21 -21.57 3.73
C ASN A 90 49.46 -21.92 5.02
N LYS A 91 49.64 -21.14 6.09
CA LYS A 91 48.97 -21.36 7.37
C LYS A 91 48.11 -20.16 7.72
N CYS A 92 46.90 -20.39 8.19
CA CYS A 92 46.01 -19.33 8.65
C CYS A 92 46.24 -19.03 10.13
N ASP A 93 46.67 -17.80 10.44
CA ASP A 93 46.60 -17.29 11.80
C ASP A 93 45.17 -16.85 12.10
N LEU A 94 44.45 -17.69 12.84
CA LEU A 94 43.05 -17.43 13.21
C LEU A 94 42.89 -16.22 14.15
N ALA A 95 43.96 -15.75 14.80
CA ALA A 95 43.89 -14.55 15.65
C ALA A 95 43.79 -13.27 14.81
N SER A 96 44.48 -13.23 13.66
CA SER A 96 44.48 -12.09 12.74
C SER A 96 43.71 -12.34 11.43
N ASN A 97 43.14 -13.55 11.25
CA ASN A 97 42.55 -14.05 10.00
C ASN A 97 43.47 -13.90 8.79
N ARG A 98 44.78 -14.11 8.99
CA ARG A 98 45.80 -13.85 7.98
C ARG A 98 46.63 -15.08 7.65
N CYS A 99 46.92 -15.26 6.36
CA CYS A 99 47.86 -16.28 5.93
C CYS A 99 49.30 -15.87 6.29
N ILE A 100 49.95 -16.68 7.12
CA ILE A 100 51.32 -16.49 7.64
C ILE A 100 52.24 -17.60 7.14
N ALA A 101 53.53 -17.28 6.99
CA ALA A 101 54.57 -18.22 6.57
C ALA A 101 55.20 -18.97 7.74
N CYS A 102 55.13 -18.39 8.94
CA CYS A 102 55.72 -18.93 10.16
C CYS A 102 54.91 -18.45 11.37
N ASP A 103 55.02 -19.18 12.48
CA ASP A 103 54.29 -18.88 13.71
C ASP A 103 55.03 -17.83 14.55
N PRO A 104 54.47 -16.63 14.78
CA PRO A 104 55.13 -15.59 15.58
C PRO A 104 55.42 -16.01 17.03
N ALA A 105 54.69 -16.98 17.57
CA ALA A 105 54.94 -17.52 18.90
C ALA A 105 56.18 -18.43 18.95
N LYS A 106 56.70 -18.82 17.78
CA LYS A 106 57.88 -19.68 17.64
C LYS A 106 58.88 -19.09 16.64
N PRO A 107 59.56 -17.98 17.00
CA PRO A 107 60.36 -17.19 16.07
C PRO A 107 61.54 -17.93 15.43
N THR A 108 61.99 -19.03 16.03
CA THR A 108 63.10 -19.87 15.53
C THR A 108 62.63 -21.10 14.73
N GLU A 109 61.33 -21.30 14.55
CA GLU A 109 60.75 -22.45 13.85
C GLU A 109 60.01 -22.01 12.56
N GLY A 110 60.05 -22.83 11.52
CA GLY A 110 59.24 -22.65 10.31
C GLY A 110 59.86 -21.78 9.20
N CYS A 111 60.91 -21.02 9.48
CA CYS A 111 61.63 -20.23 8.47
C CYS A 111 62.87 -20.93 7.89
N PRO A 112 63.27 -20.59 6.65
CA PRO A 112 64.52 -21.07 6.06
C PRO A 112 65.76 -20.69 6.88
N ALA A 113 66.86 -21.44 6.71
CA ALA A 113 68.12 -21.16 7.40
C ALA A 113 68.62 -19.74 7.13
N GLY A 114 68.95 -19.00 8.20
CA GLY A 114 69.37 -17.59 8.11
C GLY A 114 68.24 -16.57 8.23
N GLN A 115 67.01 -17.02 8.49
CA GLN A 115 65.84 -16.17 8.72
C GLN A 115 65.18 -16.49 10.07
N GLU A 116 64.45 -15.52 10.61
CA GLU A 116 63.61 -15.66 11.80
C GLU A 116 62.17 -15.22 11.48
N CYS A 117 61.21 -15.73 12.25
CA CYS A 117 59.82 -15.29 12.10
C CYS A 117 59.64 -13.91 12.72
N SER A 118 59.14 -12.96 11.93
CA SER A 118 58.72 -11.66 12.42
C SER A 118 57.50 -11.77 13.34
N SER A 119 57.21 -10.71 14.08
CA SER A 119 55.97 -10.57 14.85
C SER A 119 54.70 -10.65 14.01
N PHE A 120 54.81 -10.57 12.68
CA PHE A 120 53.70 -10.56 11.73
C PHE A 120 53.59 -11.86 10.92
N GLY A 121 54.33 -12.90 11.31
CA GLY A 121 54.24 -14.23 10.70
C GLY A 121 54.91 -14.32 9.33
N THR A 122 55.93 -13.51 9.09
CA THR A 122 56.75 -13.53 7.87
C THR A 122 58.19 -13.90 8.19
N CYS A 123 58.82 -14.68 7.31
CA CYS A 123 60.24 -14.99 7.45
C CYS A 123 61.10 -13.82 6.95
N VAL A 124 61.94 -13.30 7.83
CA VAL A 124 62.79 -12.12 7.58
C VAL A 124 64.23 -12.46 7.94
N GLU A 125 65.21 -11.76 7.35
CA GLU A 125 66.62 -11.96 7.73
C GLU A 125 66.83 -11.61 9.21
N VAL A 126 67.66 -12.40 9.88
CA VAL A 126 67.94 -12.23 11.31
C VAL A 126 68.40 -10.80 11.62
N GLY A 127 67.72 -10.14 12.56
CA GLY A 127 68.03 -8.77 13.00
C GLY A 127 67.38 -7.66 12.18
N LYS A 128 66.57 -7.98 11.15
CA LYS A 128 65.70 -7.00 10.48
C LYS A 128 64.49 -6.68 11.35
N ASN A 129 64.21 -5.40 11.56
CA ASN A 129 63.00 -4.93 12.20
C ASN A 129 62.35 -3.80 11.39
N CYS A 130 61.09 -3.52 11.67
CA CYS A 130 60.38 -2.38 11.10
C CYS A 130 59.90 -1.48 12.24
N PRO A 131 60.64 -0.41 12.56
CA PRO A 131 60.24 0.52 13.61
C PRO A 131 59.03 1.35 13.15
N THR A 132 58.00 1.41 13.99
CA THR A 132 56.78 2.20 13.72
C THR A 132 56.72 3.44 14.61
N ASP A 133 55.95 4.44 14.19
CA ASP A 133 55.62 5.58 15.04
C ASP A 133 54.50 5.24 16.05
N GLY A 134 54.01 6.24 16.79
CA GLY A 134 52.93 6.07 17.78
C GLY A 134 51.56 5.71 17.19
N THR A 135 51.42 5.70 15.87
CA THR A 135 50.21 5.29 15.13
C THR A 135 50.37 3.96 14.40
N GLY A 136 51.56 3.35 14.46
CA GLY A 136 51.85 2.07 13.80
C GLY A 136 52.37 2.22 12.37
N GLU A 137 52.60 3.43 11.89
CA GLU A 137 53.17 3.69 10.55
C GLU A 137 54.69 3.46 10.55
N PRO A 138 55.26 2.74 9.57
CA PRO A 138 56.70 2.53 9.46
C PRO A 138 57.51 3.82 9.33
N THR A 139 58.58 3.92 10.12
CA THR A 139 59.53 5.03 10.08
C THR A 139 60.76 4.73 9.22
N ILE A 140 60.87 3.51 8.71
CA ILE A 140 61.95 3.07 7.83
C ILE A 140 61.76 3.61 6.41
N ALA A 141 62.85 4.12 5.83
CA ALA A 141 62.89 4.52 4.43
C ALA A 141 63.20 3.30 3.54
N CYS A 142 62.63 3.26 2.34
CA CYS A 142 62.81 2.16 1.41
C CYS A 142 63.22 2.64 0.02
N THR A 143 63.94 1.78 -0.70
CA THR A 143 64.27 1.94 -2.13
C THR A 143 63.77 0.77 -2.98
N GLN A 144 63.45 -0.35 -2.32
CA GLN A 144 62.93 -1.58 -2.91
C GLN A 144 62.05 -2.30 -1.89
N ASN A 145 61.17 -3.18 -2.35
CA ASN A 145 60.26 -3.93 -1.47
C ASN A 145 60.99 -4.72 -0.37
N GLY A 146 62.20 -5.23 -0.65
CA GLY A 146 62.98 -5.98 0.33
C GLY A 146 63.37 -5.18 1.58
N ASP A 147 63.36 -3.84 1.50
CA ASP A 147 63.61 -2.97 2.65
C ASP A 147 62.42 -2.98 3.63
N CYS A 148 61.23 -3.35 3.14
CA CYS A 148 59.97 -3.37 3.86
C CYS A 148 59.57 -4.79 4.35
N ASP A 149 60.40 -5.81 4.15
CA ASP A 149 60.05 -7.21 4.42
C ASP A 149 59.74 -7.50 5.90
N ALA A 150 60.35 -6.74 6.80
CA ALA A 150 60.14 -6.83 8.25
C ALA A 150 58.96 -6.00 8.77
N CYS A 151 58.32 -5.23 7.90
CA CYS A 151 57.14 -4.46 8.25
C CYS A 151 55.90 -5.34 8.30
N ASP A 152 54.87 -4.77 8.90
CA ASP A 152 53.59 -5.43 8.99
C ASP A 152 53.01 -5.68 7.58
N PRO A 153 51.99 -6.54 7.50
CA PRO A 153 51.37 -6.97 6.25
C PRO A 153 51.01 -5.87 5.27
N MET A 154 50.55 -4.75 5.81
CA MET A 154 50.04 -3.61 5.07
C MET A 154 51.12 -2.57 4.81
N HIS A 155 52.40 -2.93 5.00
CA HIS A 155 53.52 -2.06 4.68
C HIS A 155 54.72 -2.81 4.08
N ARG A 156 54.50 -3.81 3.22
CA ARG A 156 55.60 -4.57 2.59
C ARG A 156 55.99 -4.12 1.18
N ILE A 157 55.30 -3.14 0.61
CA ILE A 157 55.61 -2.60 -0.71
C ILE A 157 56.32 -1.26 -0.53
N CYS A 158 57.40 -1.03 -1.27
CA CYS A 158 58.06 0.25 -1.26
C CYS A 158 57.44 1.17 -2.32
N ASP A 159 56.83 2.28 -1.89
CA ASP A 159 56.57 3.39 -2.79
C ASP A 159 57.88 4.17 -2.98
N THR A 160 58.59 3.83 -4.05
CA THR A 160 59.88 4.43 -4.40
C THR A 160 59.80 5.93 -4.70
N THR A 161 58.60 6.48 -4.93
CA THR A 161 58.39 7.91 -5.19
C THR A 161 58.54 8.72 -3.91
N VAL A 162 58.01 8.19 -2.80
CA VAL A 162 58.07 8.84 -1.48
C VAL A 162 59.08 8.19 -0.53
N GLY A 163 59.64 7.05 -0.92
CA GLY A 163 60.61 6.27 -0.13
C GLY A 163 60.01 5.64 1.13
N LYS A 164 58.73 5.30 1.12
CA LYS A 164 58.00 4.74 2.28
C LYS A 164 57.44 3.35 2.01
N CYS A 165 57.44 2.54 3.05
CA CYS A 165 56.78 1.24 3.05
C CYS A 165 55.26 1.42 3.17
N VAL A 166 54.50 0.78 2.29
CA VAL A 166 53.05 0.91 2.08
C VAL A 166 52.41 -0.44 1.74
N ALA A 167 51.09 -0.53 1.75
CA ALA A 167 50.39 -1.80 1.51
C ALA A 167 50.48 -2.20 0.04
N CYS A 168 50.38 -1.20 -0.82
CA CYS A 168 50.35 -1.38 -2.26
C CYS A 168 50.77 -0.09 -2.96
N THR A 169 51.03 -0.21 -4.25
CA THR A 169 51.10 0.91 -5.19
C THR A 169 50.25 0.57 -6.40
N ASP A 170 50.03 1.54 -7.30
CA ASP A 170 49.30 1.34 -8.56
C ASP A 170 49.86 0.20 -9.43
N THR A 171 51.14 -0.13 -9.25
CA THR A 171 51.84 -1.19 -10.02
C THR A 171 52.11 -2.46 -9.22
N ASN A 172 51.85 -2.45 -7.91
CA ASN A 172 52.15 -3.59 -7.04
C ASN A 172 51.10 -3.76 -5.94
N THR A 173 50.17 -4.69 -6.18
CA THR A 173 49.11 -5.10 -5.25
C THR A 173 49.36 -6.47 -4.62
N SER A 174 50.61 -6.95 -4.63
CA SER A 174 50.95 -8.32 -4.20
C SER A 174 50.66 -8.63 -2.72
N GLN A 175 50.35 -7.61 -1.91
CA GLN A 175 49.95 -7.75 -0.51
C GLN A 175 48.44 -7.55 -0.27
N CYS A 176 47.69 -7.20 -1.31
CA CYS A 176 46.23 -7.09 -1.26
C CYS A 176 45.57 -8.43 -1.60
N LEU A 177 44.29 -8.60 -1.27
CA LEU A 177 43.53 -9.73 -1.80
C LEU A 177 43.35 -9.56 -3.30
N GLN A 178 43.13 -10.67 -4.03
CA GLN A 178 42.86 -10.63 -5.46
C GLN A 178 41.61 -9.80 -5.82
N THR A 179 40.71 -9.61 -4.84
CA THR A 179 39.48 -8.82 -4.95
C THR A 179 39.66 -7.35 -4.58
N ASP A 180 40.85 -6.95 -4.15
CA ASP A 180 41.13 -5.61 -3.65
C ASP A 180 41.82 -4.75 -4.71
N VAL A 181 41.76 -3.44 -4.49
CA VAL A 181 42.44 -2.42 -5.29
C VAL A 181 43.33 -1.57 -4.38
N CYS A 182 44.38 -0.98 -4.96
CA CYS A 182 45.15 0.03 -4.25
C CYS A 182 44.41 1.37 -4.30
N VAL A 183 44.19 1.97 -3.12
CA VAL A 183 43.66 3.33 -2.96
C VAL A 183 44.50 4.02 -1.89
N ASP A 184 45.14 5.14 -2.24
CA ASP A 184 45.99 5.91 -1.34
C ASP A 184 47.02 5.04 -0.60
N ASN A 185 47.72 4.18 -1.35
CA ASN A 185 48.74 3.26 -0.83
C ASN A 185 48.23 2.21 0.18
N LYS A 186 46.91 2.02 0.29
CA LYS A 186 46.22 1.02 1.12
C LYS A 186 45.44 0.02 0.28
N CYS A 187 45.39 -1.23 0.72
CA CYS A 187 44.52 -2.24 0.12
C CYS A 187 43.07 -1.97 0.55
N ALA A 188 42.19 -1.71 -0.41
CA ALA A 188 40.77 -1.51 -0.17
C ALA A 188 39.97 -2.51 -1.00
N HIS A 189 38.86 -3.00 -0.47
CA HIS A 189 37.93 -3.82 -1.24
C HIS A 189 37.51 -3.06 -2.50
N LYS A 190 37.41 -3.76 -3.64
CA LYS A 190 36.95 -3.15 -4.90
C LYS A 190 35.58 -2.48 -4.75
N CYS A 191 34.74 -2.99 -3.86
CA CYS A 191 33.51 -2.34 -3.44
C CYS A 191 33.52 -2.13 -1.92
N PRO A 192 33.41 -0.89 -1.42
CA PRO A 192 33.46 -0.62 0.01
C PRO A 192 32.17 -1.05 0.72
N ASP A 193 32.28 -1.39 2.01
CA ASP A 193 31.13 -1.77 2.85
C ASP A 193 30.15 -0.60 3.07
N SER A 194 30.64 0.63 2.92
CA SER A 194 29.82 1.83 2.96
C SER A 194 30.34 2.90 2.01
N CYS A 195 29.46 3.83 1.66
CA CYS A 195 29.77 4.97 0.82
C CYS A 195 29.17 6.26 1.40
N THR A 196 29.72 7.38 0.98
CA THR A 196 29.20 8.73 1.27
C THR A 196 28.87 9.51 0.01
N VAL A 197 29.59 9.24 -1.08
CA VAL A 197 29.37 9.82 -2.40
C VAL A 197 29.43 8.73 -3.47
N ASP A 198 28.80 8.96 -4.62
CA ASP A 198 28.77 8.00 -5.73
C ASP A 198 30.18 7.56 -6.16
N ASN A 199 31.15 8.47 -6.12
CA ASN A 199 32.55 8.18 -6.46
C ASN A 199 33.17 7.05 -5.62
N ASP A 200 32.72 6.84 -4.38
CA ASP A 200 33.19 5.75 -3.52
C ASP A 200 32.84 4.38 -4.13
N CYS A 201 31.77 4.34 -4.92
CA CYS A 201 31.22 3.15 -5.56
C CYS A 201 31.67 2.98 -7.02
N GLY A 202 32.47 3.89 -7.56
CA GLY A 202 32.89 3.90 -8.97
C GLY A 202 33.66 2.65 -9.42
N ARG A 203 34.07 1.79 -8.47
CA ARG A 203 34.76 0.53 -8.73
C ARG A 203 33.89 -0.71 -8.45
N CYS A 204 32.65 -0.55 -7.99
CA CYS A 204 31.73 -1.66 -7.72
C CYS A 204 31.09 -2.19 -9.02
N ASP A 205 31.53 -3.37 -9.46
CA ASP A 205 30.91 -4.12 -10.55
C ASP A 205 30.55 -5.52 -10.06
N SER A 206 29.28 -5.80 -9.80
CA SER A 206 28.80 -7.09 -9.33
C SER A 206 28.06 -7.82 -10.45
N GLY A 207 28.72 -8.83 -11.06
CA GLY A 207 28.04 -9.86 -11.86
C GLY A 207 27.18 -9.35 -13.03
N GLY A 208 27.57 -8.25 -13.68
CA GLY A 208 26.86 -7.68 -14.83
C GLY A 208 25.91 -6.53 -14.50
N LYS A 209 25.88 -6.06 -13.25
CA LYS A 209 25.18 -4.85 -12.84
C LYS A 209 26.15 -3.83 -12.24
N PRO A 210 26.31 -2.64 -12.85
CA PRO A 210 27.16 -1.59 -12.29
C PRO A 210 26.51 -1.02 -11.02
N ALA A 211 27.23 -1.02 -9.90
CA ALA A 211 26.75 -0.49 -8.62
C ALA A 211 27.50 0.80 -8.26
N HIS A 212 27.55 1.76 -9.18
CA HIS A 212 28.39 2.96 -9.10
C HIS A 212 27.79 4.14 -8.34
N ALA A 213 26.62 3.97 -7.75
CA ALA A 213 25.91 5.02 -7.02
C ALA A 213 25.92 4.76 -5.52
N CYS A 214 25.98 5.80 -4.71
CA CYS A 214 25.83 5.68 -3.27
C CYS A 214 24.36 5.91 -2.88
N PHE A 215 23.65 4.84 -2.55
CA PHE A 215 22.27 4.90 -2.08
C PHE A 215 22.19 4.42 -0.64
N ASN A 216 21.76 5.30 0.26
CA ASN A 216 21.60 4.99 1.69
C ASN A 216 22.85 4.33 2.31
N HIS A 217 24.02 4.93 2.05
CA HIS A 217 25.33 4.46 2.48
C HIS A 217 25.78 3.10 1.95
N ALA A 218 25.12 2.57 0.92
CA ALA A 218 25.52 1.34 0.23
C ALA A 218 25.66 1.58 -1.28
N CYS A 219 26.62 0.90 -1.90
CA CYS A 219 26.80 0.97 -3.34
C CYS A 219 25.66 0.25 -4.08
N ALA A 220 25.07 0.95 -5.05
CA ALA A 220 23.81 0.59 -5.71
C ALA A 220 23.84 1.02 -7.18
N GLU A 221 22.85 0.61 -7.97
CA GLU A 221 22.78 0.91 -9.41
C GLU A 221 22.46 2.39 -9.71
N CYS A 222 21.81 3.06 -8.76
CA CYS A 222 21.40 4.46 -8.87
C CYS A 222 21.26 5.13 -7.51
N SER A 223 21.26 6.46 -7.51
CA SER A 223 21.02 7.33 -6.36
C SER A 223 20.29 8.58 -6.83
N ASP A 224 20.05 9.54 -5.93
CA ASP A 224 19.45 10.83 -6.30
C ASP A 224 20.36 11.66 -7.22
N THR A 225 21.69 11.42 -7.15
CA THR A 225 22.71 12.10 -7.96
C THR A 225 23.22 11.25 -9.12
N TYR A 226 22.91 9.94 -9.13
CA TYR A 226 23.32 9.00 -10.17
C TYR A 226 22.11 8.37 -10.85
N ALA A 227 21.80 8.87 -12.05
CA ALA A 227 20.64 8.44 -12.81
C ALA A 227 20.84 7.06 -13.46
N CYS A 228 19.73 6.33 -13.60
CA CYS A 228 19.69 5.11 -14.39
C CYS A 228 19.86 5.37 -15.89
N ALA A 229 20.17 4.31 -16.64
CA ALA A 229 20.16 4.34 -18.10
C ALA A 229 18.79 4.83 -18.64
N ALA A 230 18.80 5.41 -19.84
CA ALA A 230 17.61 6.00 -20.45
C ALA A 230 16.41 5.03 -20.46
N GLY A 231 15.26 5.50 -19.93
CA GLY A 231 14.02 4.73 -19.85
C GLY A 231 13.87 3.85 -18.61
N MET A 232 14.76 3.98 -17.63
CA MET A 232 14.69 3.32 -16.32
C MET A 232 14.53 4.38 -15.23
N GLU A 233 13.96 4.01 -14.08
CA GLU A 233 13.84 4.84 -12.89
C GLU A 233 14.54 4.21 -11.69
N CYS A 234 15.04 5.06 -10.79
CA CYS A 234 15.67 4.59 -9.57
C CYS A 234 14.61 4.25 -8.52
N LYS A 235 14.53 2.98 -8.11
CA LYS A 235 13.70 2.54 -6.98
C LYS A 235 14.59 1.86 -5.96
N LYS A 236 14.72 2.48 -4.78
CA LYS A 236 15.49 1.94 -3.65
C LYS A 236 16.91 1.51 -4.05
N GLY A 237 17.61 2.35 -4.82
CA GLY A 237 18.98 2.08 -5.30
C GLY A 237 19.08 1.09 -6.47
N THR A 238 17.97 0.58 -7.00
CA THR A 238 17.97 -0.32 -8.16
C THR A 238 17.36 0.37 -9.37
N CYS A 239 17.99 0.22 -10.54
CA CYS A 239 17.42 0.69 -11.79
C CYS A 239 16.37 -0.30 -12.28
N VAL A 240 15.11 0.14 -12.26
CA VAL A 240 13.98 -0.65 -12.74
C VAL A 240 13.31 0.05 -13.91
N LYS A 241 12.69 -0.74 -14.79
CA LYS A 241 11.85 -0.15 -15.82
C LYS A 241 10.58 0.40 -15.15
N PRO A 242 10.17 1.64 -15.41
CA PRO A 242 8.95 2.17 -14.83
C PRO A 242 7.75 1.30 -15.22
N CYS A 243 6.83 1.13 -14.28
CA CYS A 243 5.55 0.49 -14.55
C CYS A 243 4.60 1.53 -15.15
N GLY A 244 4.44 1.52 -16.47
CA GLY A 244 3.64 2.48 -17.22
C GLY A 244 4.44 3.60 -17.89
N LEU A 245 3.73 4.61 -18.37
CA LEU A 245 4.27 5.75 -19.09
C LEU A 245 5.08 6.66 -18.16
N PRO A 246 6.31 7.06 -18.55
CA PRO A 246 7.12 7.98 -17.78
C PRO A 246 6.39 9.32 -17.54
N GLY A 247 6.39 9.82 -16.30
CA GLY A 247 5.77 11.10 -15.94
C GLY A 247 4.24 11.10 -15.92
N SER A 248 3.59 9.94 -16.02
CA SER A 248 2.14 9.77 -15.80
C SER A 248 1.86 9.17 -14.43
N THR A 249 0.58 9.02 -14.08
CA THR A 249 0.18 8.21 -12.91
C THR A 249 0.74 6.80 -13.05
N SER A 250 1.25 6.26 -11.93
CA SER A 250 1.85 4.91 -11.88
C SER A 250 0.92 3.87 -12.50
N GLY A 251 1.44 3.06 -13.43
CA GLY A 251 0.67 2.03 -14.14
C GLY A 251 -0.15 2.51 -15.34
N ALA A 252 -0.17 3.80 -15.69
CA ALA A 252 -0.83 4.28 -16.91
C ALA A 252 -0.08 3.80 -18.17
N CYS A 253 -0.77 3.45 -19.24
CA CYS A 253 -0.15 2.89 -20.45
C CYS A 253 -0.90 3.30 -21.72
N LYS A 254 -0.22 3.23 -22.87
CA LYS A 254 -0.84 3.33 -24.20
C LYS A 254 -0.72 2.05 -25.00
N VAL A 255 0.38 1.34 -24.83
CA VAL A 255 0.66 0.05 -25.47
C VAL A 255 1.18 -0.94 -24.43
N ASP A 256 1.05 -2.23 -24.73
CA ASP A 256 1.53 -3.30 -23.85
C ASP A 256 3.00 -3.17 -23.44
N ALA A 257 3.83 -2.60 -24.32
CA ALA A 257 5.26 -2.40 -24.06
C ALA A 257 5.52 -1.45 -22.87
N ASP A 258 4.57 -0.55 -22.57
CA ASP A 258 4.64 0.38 -21.43
C ASP A 258 4.51 -0.37 -20.09
N CYS A 259 3.91 -1.57 -20.11
CA CYS A 259 3.68 -2.39 -18.91
C CYS A 259 4.80 -3.38 -18.60
N GLY A 260 5.89 -3.37 -19.39
CA GLY A 260 7.00 -4.31 -19.21
C GLY A 260 7.78 -4.15 -17.89
N GLY A 261 7.62 -3.02 -17.18
CA GLY A 261 8.20 -2.78 -15.86
C GLY A 261 7.32 -3.23 -14.68
N CYS A 262 6.09 -3.65 -14.94
CA CYS A 262 5.12 -3.99 -13.90
C CYS A 262 5.26 -5.45 -13.42
N GLY A 263 5.09 -5.66 -12.11
CA GLY A 263 5.20 -6.97 -11.44
C GLY A 263 6.56 -7.24 -10.80
N ASP A 264 6.69 -8.42 -10.16
CA ASP A 264 7.95 -8.86 -9.54
C ASP A 264 8.97 -9.24 -10.63
N GLN A 265 10.03 -8.44 -10.74
CA GLN A 265 11.14 -8.68 -11.66
C GLN A 265 11.84 -10.01 -11.28
N GLY A 266 11.55 -11.08 -12.02
CA GLY A 266 12.07 -12.43 -11.78
C GLY A 266 11.02 -13.53 -11.58
N SER A 267 9.72 -13.16 -11.52
CA SER A 267 8.63 -14.14 -11.48
C SER A 267 8.31 -14.72 -12.86
N THR A 268 7.86 -15.97 -12.90
CA THR A 268 7.21 -16.58 -14.09
C THR A 268 5.79 -16.05 -14.33
N SER A 269 5.38 -15.02 -13.58
CA SER A 269 4.10 -14.34 -13.74
C SER A 269 3.89 -13.86 -15.18
N PRO A 270 2.65 -13.95 -15.68
CA PRO A 270 2.35 -13.63 -17.06
C PRO A 270 2.52 -12.13 -17.31
N ALA A 271 2.99 -11.79 -18.53
CA ALA A 271 3.37 -10.43 -18.89
C ALA A 271 2.22 -9.45 -18.65
N TRP A 272 2.51 -8.32 -17.99
CA TRP A 272 1.53 -7.27 -17.78
C TRP A 272 1.19 -6.60 -19.12
N LYS A 273 -0.09 -6.26 -19.30
CA LYS A 273 -0.66 -5.77 -20.57
C LYS A 273 -1.40 -4.46 -20.35
N CYS A 274 -1.44 -3.63 -21.39
CA CYS A 274 -2.11 -2.34 -21.33
C CYS A 274 -3.60 -2.49 -21.62
N LYS A 275 -4.45 -2.09 -20.67
CA LYS A 275 -5.91 -2.25 -20.79
C LYS A 275 -6.63 -0.91 -20.66
N TYR A 276 -7.40 -0.56 -21.68
CA TYR A 276 -8.16 0.69 -21.71
C TYR A 276 -9.50 0.54 -20.97
N PRO A 277 -10.00 1.61 -20.33
CA PRO A 277 -11.33 1.62 -19.76
C PRO A 277 -12.39 1.39 -20.84
N ILE A 278 -13.48 0.71 -20.46
CA ILE A 278 -14.54 0.24 -21.36
C ILE A 278 -15.22 1.39 -22.13
N ASN A 279 -15.28 2.58 -21.53
CA ASN A 279 -15.89 3.78 -22.15
C ASN A 279 -14.93 4.53 -23.09
N GLY A 280 -13.76 3.98 -23.37
CA GLY A 280 -12.69 4.69 -24.07
C GLY A 280 -12.00 5.73 -23.18
N GLY A 281 -10.72 5.95 -23.46
CA GLY A 281 -9.86 6.87 -22.73
C GLY A 281 -8.55 7.05 -23.49
N THR A 282 -7.80 8.10 -23.19
CA THR A 282 -6.50 8.37 -23.84
C THR A 282 -5.36 7.51 -23.30
N HIS A 283 -5.59 6.82 -22.19
CA HIS A 283 -4.64 5.97 -21.49
C HIS A 283 -5.38 4.75 -20.90
N GLY A 284 -4.73 3.60 -20.92
CA GLY A 284 -5.12 2.40 -20.18
C GLY A 284 -4.33 2.25 -18.88
N THR A 285 -4.59 1.14 -18.18
CA THR A 285 -3.88 0.74 -16.97
C THR A 285 -3.18 -0.60 -17.22
N CYS A 286 -1.95 -0.75 -16.72
CA CYS A 286 -1.21 -1.99 -16.77
C CYS A 286 -1.81 -3.00 -15.79
N THR A 287 -2.19 -4.18 -16.30
CA THR A 287 -2.78 -5.26 -15.49
C THR A 287 -2.07 -6.59 -15.75
N PRO A 288 -2.01 -7.50 -14.75
CA PRO A 288 -1.49 -8.86 -14.96
C PRO A 288 -2.39 -9.64 -15.93
N GLN A 289 -1.81 -10.61 -16.63
CA GLN A 289 -2.54 -11.44 -17.60
C GLN A 289 -3.06 -12.74 -16.93
N ALA A 290 -4.31 -12.76 -16.49
CA ALA A 290 -4.93 -13.95 -15.87
C ALA A 290 -5.41 -14.98 -16.93
N ALA A 291 -5.27 -16.29 -16.66
CA ALA A 291 -5.81 -17.36 -17.52
C ALA A 291 -7.26 -17.73 -17.16
N GLY A 292 -7.71 -17.40 -15.95
CA GLY A 292 -9.10 -17.41 -15.49
C GLY A 292 -9.31 -16.54 -14.26
N CYS A 293 -10.56 -16.36 -13.82
CA CYS A 293 -10.88 -15.46 -12.70
C CYS A 293 -10.19 -15.86 -11.39
N SER A 294 -9.95 -17.16 -11.19
CA SER A 294 -9.22 -17.73 -10.05
C SER A 294 -7.80 -17.18 -9.88
N ASP A 295 -7.18 -16.72 -10.97
CA ASP A 295 -5.80 -16.22 -10.96
C ASP A 295 -5.69 -14.75 -10.52
N LEU A 296 -6.82 -14.06 -10.31
CA LEU A 296 -6.87 -12.67 -9.82
C LEU A 296 -6.68 -12.55 -8.30
N GLY A 297 -6.63 -13.67 -7.57
CA GLY A 297 -6.49 -13.68 -6.11
C GLY A 297 -7.66 -13.00 -5.38
N GLN A 298 -7.45 -12.63 -4.10
CA GLN A 298 -8.42 -11.89 -3.26
C GLN A 298 -8.48 -10.39 -3.62
N GLY A 299 -8.45 -10.05 -4.91
CA GLY A 299 -8.22 -8.68 -5.38
C GLY A 299 -9.41 -7.72 -5.30
N ALA A 300 -10.61 -8.19 -4.95
CA ALA A 300 -11.81 -7.36 -4.82
C ALA A 300 -12.48 -7.66 -3.47
N VAL A 301 -12.26 -6.78 -2.50
CA VAL A 301 -12.88 -6.83 -1.18
C VAL A 301 -14.00 -5.80 -1.15
N LEU A 302 -15.25 -6.26 -1.00
CA LEU A 302 -16.39 -5.36 -0.78
C LEU A 302 -16.27 -4.72 0.61
N PRO A 303 -16.88 -3.55 0.87
CA PRO A 303 -16.96 -2.99 2.22
C PRO A 303 -17.61 -3.97 3.21
N GLU A 304 -17.24 -3.89 4.49
CA GLU A 304 -17.99 -4.58 5.55
C GLU A 304 -19.48 -4.21 5.48
N PRO A 305 -20.41 -5.16 5.70
CA PRO A 305 -20.22 -6.57 6.10
C PRO A 305 -20.05 -7.56 4.92
N TYR A 306 -19.95 -7.05 3.68
CA TYR A 306 -19.92 -7.85 2.45
C TYR A 306 -18.52 -8.40 2.10
N ASP A 307 -17.49 -7.88 2.75
CA ASP A 307 -16.10 -8.36 2.74
C ASP A 307 -15.97 -9.86 3.08
N LYS A 308 -16.91 -10.41 3.86
CA LYS A 308 -16.89 -11.80 4.35
C LYS A 308 -17.20 -12.85 3.28
N VAL A 309 -17.81 -12.47 2.16
CA VAL A 309 -18.26 -13.40 1.10
C VAL A 309 -17.95 -12.80 -0.28
N THR A 310 -16.66 -12.69 -0.61
CA THR A 310 -16.21 -12.26 -1.94
C THR A 310 -16.06 -13.46 -2.86
N ASN A 311 -17.15 -13.85 -3.54
CA ASN A 311 -17.12 -14.89 -4.55
C ASN A 311 -16.90 -14.29 -5.94
N LEU A 312 -15.94 -14.85 -6.67
CA LEU A 312 -15.72 -14.50 -8.06
C LEU A 312 -16.81 -15.12 -8.94
N CYS A 313 -17.20 -14.40 -9.97
CA CYS A 313 -18.24 -14.80 -10.91
C CYS A 313 -17.84 -14.43 -12.35
N SER A 314 -18.39 -15.14 -13.31
CA SER A 314 -18.31 -14.80 -14.73
C SER A 314 -19.67 -14.42 -15.31
N ASN A 315 -20.75 -14.81 -14.64
CA ASN A 315 -22.13 -14.41 -14.94
C ASN A 315 -23.01 -14.54 -13.68
N ASP A 316 -24.24 -14.01 -13.73
CA ASP A 316 -25.16 -14.00 -12.58
C ASP A 316 -25.50 -15.42 -12.04
N ASN A 317 -25.38 -16.49 -12.83
CA ASN A 317 -25.65 -17.84 -12.32
C ASN A 317 -24.61 -18.30 -11.30
N ASP A 318 -23.38 -17.80 -11.38
CA ASP A 318 -22.31 -18.12 -10.45
C ASP A 318 -22.59 -17.52 -9.06
N CYS A 319 -23.48 -16.52 -9.00
CA CYS A 319 -23.89 -15.82 -7.78
C CYS A 319 -25.15 -16.41 -7.14
N LYS A 320 -25.67 -17.52 -7.66
CA LYS A 320 -26.86 -18.16 -7.12
C LYS A 320 -26.63 -18.72 -5.72
N GLY A 321 -27.40 -18.23 -4.76
CA GLY A 321 -27.31 -18.66 -3.35
C GLY A 321 -26.09 -18.10 -2.61
N ILE A 322 -25.34 -17.20 -3.25
CA ILE A 322 -24.28 -16.44 -2.61
C ILE A 322 -24.89 -15.26 -1.88
N GLY A 323 -24.38 -14.97 -0.68
CA GLY A 323 -24.84 -13.86 0.14
C GLY A 323 -24.23 -13.90 1.52
N ILE A 324 -24.47 -12.85 2.30
CA ILE A 324 -24.00 -12.73 3.68
C ILE A 324 -25.09 -13.13 4.67
N GLN A 325 -24.67 -13.43 5.90
CA GLN A 325 -25.56 -13.47 7.04
C GLN A 325 -25.66 -12.06 7.63
N TYR A 326 -26.79 -11.40 7.40
CA TYR A 326 -27.05 -10.07 7.91
C TYR A 326 -27.70 -10.15 9.29
N ASN A 327 -27.04 -9.57 10.30
CA ASN A 327 -27.54 -9.57 11.68
C ASN A 327 -28.52 -8.41 11.91
N VAL A 328 -29.81 -8.69 11.73
CA VAL A 328 -30.88 -7.71 11.92
C VAL A 328 -30.97 -7.26 13.39
N GLY A 329 -30.69 -8.16 14.32
CA GLY A 329 -30.68 -7.84 15.75
C GLY A 329 -29.64 -6.79 16.11
N GLU A 330 -28.44 -6.89 15.53
CA GLU A 330 -27.40 -5.87 15.68
C GLU A 330 -27.79 -4.52 15.08
N ALA A 331 -28.33 -4.54 13.87
CA ALA A 331 -28.82 -3.32 13.22
C ALA A 331 -29.90 -2.61 14.08
N ILE A 332 -30.84 -3.36 14.65
CA ILE A 332 -31.90 -2.81 15.50
C ILE A 332 -31.33 -2.21 16.80
N ARG A 333 -30.37 -2.89 17.44
CA ARG A 333 -29.69 -2.35 18.63
C ARG A 333 -29.02 -1.01 18.33
N GLY A 334 -28.42 -0.88 17.15
CA GLY A 334 -27.88 0.38 16.65
C GLY A 334 -28.97 1.47 16.52
N LEU A 335 -30.11 1.12 15.92
CA LEU A 335 -31.22 2.05 15.70
C LEU A 335 -31.88 2.55 16.99
N ILE A 336 -32.04 1.69 18.00
CA ILE A 336 -32.65 2.08 19.28
C ILE A 336 -31.62 2.61 20.29
N GLY A 337 -30.33 2.64 19.94
CA GLY A 337 -29.26 3.15 20.79
C GLY A 337 -28.87 2.24 21.96
N GLY A 338 -29.14 0.94 21.90
CA GLY A 338 -28.78 0.03 22.98
C GLY A 338 -29.19 -1.44 22.79
N PRO A 339 -28.64 -2.37 23.61
CA PRO A 339 -28.88 -3.80 23.48
C PRO A 339 -30.20 -4.29 24.09
N GLU A 340 -30.94 -3.42 24.78
CA GLU A 340 -32.15 -3.76 25.51
C GLU A 340 -33.30 -2.84 25.10
N LEU A 341 -34.47 -3.42 24.91
CA LEU A 341 -35.73 -2.71 24.73
C LEU A 341 -36.44 -2.57 26.08
N ASP A 342 -36.76 -1.34 26.47
CA ASP A 342 -37.57 -1.09 27.67
C ASP A 342 -39.06 -1.19 27.32
N VAL A 343 -39.75 -2.19 27.90
CA VAL A 343 -41.21 -2.35 27.75
C VAL A 343 -41.99 -1.76 28.93
N GLY A 344 -41.37 -0.89 29.73
CA GLY A 344 -41.95 -0.18 30.87
C GLY A 344 -41.99 -0.99 32.17
N ILE A 345 -42.07 -2.32 32.08
CA ILE A 345 -42.06 -3.23 33.23
C ILE A 345 -40.75 -4.02 33.38
N LYS A 346 -39.96 -4.10 32.31
CA LYS A 346 -38.72 -4.87 32.23
C LYS A 346 -37.93 -4.39 31.02
N LYS A 347 -36.59 -4.42 31.12
CA LYS A 347 -35.71 -4.32 29.96
C LYS A 347 -35.46 -5.72 29.37
N ILE A 348 -35.72 -5.87 28.08
CA ILE A 348 -35.63 -7.14 27.37
C ILE A 348 -34.48 -7.05 26.38
N LYS A 349 -33.54 -7.97 26.47
CA LYS A 349 -32.37 -8.01 25.59
C LYS A 349 -32.79 -8.36 24.16
N ILE A 350 -32.30 -7.58 23.19
CA ILE A 350 -32.43 -7.87 21.76
C ILE A 350 -31.29 -8.81 21.35
N GLN A 351 -31.64 -10.00 20.90
CA GLN A 351 -30.72 -11.03 20.44
C GLN A 351 -30.39 -10.86 18.95
N ASP A 352 -29.41 -11.61 18.48
CA ASP A 352 -29.11 -11.69 17.05
C ASP A 352 -30.24 -12.40 16.29
N ALA A 353 -30.60 -11.84 15.14
CA ALA A 353 -31.54 -12.41 14.20
C ALA A 353 -30.90 -12.34 12.81
N ASN A 354 -30.28 -13.45 12.40
CA ASN A 354 -29.51 -13.52 11.17
C ASN A 354 -30.40 -13.96 10.02
N ILE A 355 -30.34 -13.23 8.92
CA ILE A 355 -30.97 -13.62 7.66
C ILE A 355 -29.93 -13.78 6.56
N GLN A 356 -30.22 -14.61 5.57
CA GLN A 356 -29.43 -14.66 4.35
C GLN A 356 -29.80 -13.46 3.47
N TYR A 357 -28.86 -12.55 3.26
CA TYR A 357 -29.00 -11.44 2.32
C TYR A 357 -28.24 -11.76 1.03
N ASN A 358 -28.99 -11.96 -0.06
CA ASN A 358 -28.45 -12.51 -1.30
C ASN A 358 -27.63 -11.48 -2.09
N MET A 359 -26.66 -11.98 -2.85
CA MET A 359 -25.79 -11.22 -3.74
C MET A 359 -25.93 -11.77 -5.16
N PRO A 360 -27.06 -11.54 -5.85
CA PRO A 360 -27.42 -12.29 -7.06
C PRO A 360 -26.73 -11.79 -8.33
N ALA A 361 -26.18 -10.57 -8.32
CA ALA A 361 -25.64 -9.95 -9.52
C ALA A 361 -24.13 -10.19 -9.61
N CYS A 362 -23.65 -10.55 -10.80
CA CYS A 362 -22.23 -10.60 -11.09
C CYS A 362 -21.75 -9.24 -11.59
N ALA A 363 -20.88 -8.60 -10.81
CA ALA A 363 -20.19 -7.37 -11.19
C ALA A 363 -18.98 -7.68 -12.07
N ASP A 364 -19.21 -8.20 -13.28
CA ASP A 364 -18.12 -8.62 -14.18
C ASP A 364 -17.53 -7.51 -15.03
N ILE A 365 -16.22 -7.54 -15.14
CA ILE A 365 -15.45 -6.79 -16.12
C ILE A 365 -14.96 -7.80 -17.17
N LYS A 366 -15.24 -7.50 -18.45
CA LYS A 366 -14.67 -8.27 -19.57
C LYS A 366 -13.17 -8.06 -19.62
N LEU A 367 -12.41 -9.11 -19.30
CA LEU A 367 -10.94 -9.12 -19.39
C LEU A 367 -10.47 -9.47 -20.80
N THR A 368 -11.21 -10.32 -21.50
CA THR A 368 -11.04 -10.69 -22.91
C THR A 368 -12.40 -10.91 -23.57
N ASP A 369 -12.43 -11.13 -24.89
CA ASP A 369 -13.64 -11.44 -25.64
C ASP A 369 -14.37 -12.71 -25.15
N SER A 370 -13.67 -13.58 -24.41
CA SER A 370 -14.19 -14.86 -23.90
C SER A 370 -14.10 -15.02 -22.38
N ILE A 371 -13.59 -14.02 -21.65
CA ILE A 371 -13.38 -14.10 -20.19
C ILE A 371 -13.91 -12.83 -19.54
N SER A 372 -15.01 -12.99 -18.81
CA SER A 372 -15.59 -12.02 -17.88
C SER A 372 -15.27 -12.45 -16.46
N CYS A 373 -14.71 -11.55 -15.65
CA CYS A 373 -14.45 -11.80 -14.23
C CYS A 373 -15.03 -10.69 -13.40
N GLY A 374 -15.80 -11.06 -12.38
CA GLY A 374 -16.48 -10.16 -11.47
C GLY A 374 -16.55 -10.71 -10.07
N VAL A 375 -17.18 -9.95 -9.20
CA VAL A 375 -17.58 -10.38 -7.86
C VAL A 375 -19.10 -10.38 -7.75
N CYS A 376 -19.64 -11.32 -6.98
CA CYS A 376 -21.05 -11.27 -6.64
C CYS A 376 -21.33 -10.02 -5.81
N VAL A 377 -22.36 -9.27 -6.15
CA VAL A 377 -22.78 -8.04 -5.48
C VAL A 377 -24.28 -8.09 -5.19
N PRO A 378 -24.74 -7.39 -4.13
CA PRO A 378 -26.16 -7.36 -3.79
C PRO A 378 -26.99 -6.47 -4.71
N CYS A 379 -26.39 -5.47 -5.38
CA CYS A 379 -27.14 -4.55 -6.23
C CYS A 379 -26.31 -3.91 -7.36
N ARG A 380 -27.01 -3.50 -8.41
CA ARG A 380 -26.58 -2.56 -9.47
C ARG A 380 -27.36 -1.25 -9.37
N GLU A 381 -28.61 -1.33 -8.93
CA GLU A 381 -29.54 -0.22 -8.70
C GLU A 381 -30.33 -0.41 -7.40
N ASP A 382 -31.03 0.62 -6.94
CA ASP A 382 -31.78 0.60 -5.68
C ASP A 382 -32.86 -0.49 -5.64
N SER A 383 -33.49 -0.78 -6.78
CA SER A 383 -34.51 -1.84 -6.93
C SER A 383 -33.99 -3.24 -6.63
N ASP A 384 -32.68 -3.46 -6.75
CA ASP A 384 -32.06 -4.76 -6.45
C ASP A 384 -31.97 -5.02 -4.93
N CYS A 385 -32.00 -3.96 -4.12
CA CYS A 385 -31.90 -4.09 -2.67
C CYS A 385 -33.22 -4.54 -2.05
N SER A 386 -33.24 -5.81 -1.66
CA SER A 386 -34.38 -6.40 -0.98
C SER A 386 -34.59 -5.77 0.40
N LYS A 387 -35.83 -5.39 0.69
CA LYS A 387 -36.24 -4.99 2.04
C LYS A 387 -36.28 -6.19 2.98
N ILE A 388 -36.08 -5.93 4.28
CA ILE A 388 -36.12 -6.97 5.32
C ILE A 388 -37.38 -6.77 6.16
N GLU A 389 -38.31 -7.72 6.10
CA GLU A 389 -39.51 -7.69 6.94
C GLU A 389 -39.18 -8.05 8.39
N LEU A 390 -39.58 -7.20 9.34
CA LEU A 390 -39.26 -7.39 10.75
C LEU A 390 -40.18 -8.41 11.43
N ASP A 391 -41.45 -8.47 11.05
CA ASP A 391 -42.46 -9.29 11.73
C ASP A 391 -42.07 -10.77 11.88
N PRO A 392 -41.50 -11.44 10.83
CA PRO A 392 -41.05 -12.83 10.96
C PRO A 392 -39.88 -13.02 11.94
N LEU A 393 -39.09 -11.96 12.18
CA LEU A 393 -37.85 -12.01 12.96
C LEU A 393 -38.08 -11.71 14.45
N ILE A 394 -39.26 -11.23 14.84
CA ILE A 394 -39.59 -10.89 16.24
C ILE A 394 -39.30 -12.05 17.20
N SER A 395 -39.59 -13.29 16.79
CA SER A 395 -39.37 -14.47 17.63
C SER A 395 -37.89 -14.74 17.90
N ASP A 396 -37.03 -14.45 16.93
CA ASP A 396 -35.58 -14.62 17.06
C ASP A 396 -34.95 -13.45 17.84
N LEU A 397 -35.41 -12.22 17.59
CA LEU A 397 -34.96 -11.01 18.28
C LEU A 397 -35.18 -11.06 19.80
N PHE A 398 -36.27 -11.70 20.24
CA PHE A 398 -36.61 -11.82 21.67
C PHE A 398 -36.61 -13.27 22.17
N LYS A 399 -35.84 -14.13 21.50
CA LYS A 399 -35.78 -15.56 21.80
C LYS A 399 -35.44 -15.80 23.27
N GLY A 400 -36.26 -16.63 23.91
CA GLY A 400 -36.06 -17.05 25.30
C GLY A 400 -36.65 -16.12 26.37
N ASP A 401 -37.29 -15.00 25.98
CA ASP A 401 -38.02 -14.16 26.94
C ASP A 401 -39.54 -14.46 26.91
N PRO A 402 -40.19 -14.69 28.07
CA PRO A 402 -41.65 -14.89 28.15
C PRO A 402 -42.49 -13.73 27.59
N LEU A 403 -41.92 -12.54 27.47
CA LEU A 403 -42.59 -11.33 26.96
C LEU A 403 -42.26 -11.05 25.48
N ALA A 404 -41.69 -12.00 24.72
CA ALA A 404 -41.24 -11.80 23.35
C ALA A 404 -42.29 -11.16 22.42
N THR A 405 -43.56 -11.57 22.49
CA THR A 405 -44.64 -10.99 21.68
C THR A 405 -44.95 -9.54 22.05
N ILE A 406 -44.91 -9.21 23.34
CA ILE A 406 -45.13 -7.85 23.84
C ILE A 406 -43.94 -6.97 23.44
N ALA A 407 -42.72 -7.48 23.61
CA ALA A 407 -41.49 -6.81 23.17
C ALA A 407 -41.50 -6.53 21.67
N GLY A 408 -41.96 -7.49 20.86
CA GLY A 408 -42.17 -7.30 19.42
C GLY A 408 -43.13 -6.17 19.09
N ALA A 409 -44.29 -6.12 19.74
CA ALA A 409 -45.27 -5.06 19.54
C ALA A 409 -44.72 -3.68 19.93
N VAL A 410 -44.01 -3.59 21.07
CA VAL A 410 -43.35 -2.35 21.52
C VAL A 410 -42.25 -1.94 20.55
N LEU A 411 -41.45 -2.89 20.05
CA LEU A 411 -40.40 -2.60 19.07
C LEU A 411 -40.97 -2.07 17.76
N VAL A 412 -42.03 -2.70 17.25
CA VAL A 412 -42.71 -2.27 16.03
C VAL A 412 -43.33 -0.89 16.21
N ASP A 413 -44.02 -0.63 17.32
CA ASP A 413 -44.57 0.69 17.61
C ASP A 413 -43.48 1.76 17.77
N LEU A 414 -42.36 1.42 18.41
CA LEU A 414 -41.21 2.32 18.57
C LEU A 414 -40.57 2.69 17.21
N LEU A 415 -40.37 1.72 16.33
CA LEU A 415 -39.65 1.91 15.06
C LEU A 415 -40.57 2.43 13.93
N TYR A 416 -41.81 1.97 13.90
CA TYR A 416 -42.74 2.19 12.78
C TYR A 416 -44.02 2.91 13.20
N GLY A 417 -44.34 3.00 14.50
CA GLY A 417 -45.59 3.58 14.99
C GLY A 417 -46.81 2.91 14.34
N LYS A 418 -47.67 3.72 13.70
CA LYS A 418 -48.88 3.25 13.02
C LYS A 418 -48.67 2.77 11.58
N ASN A 419 -47.43 2.78 11.09
CA ASN A 419 -47.15 2.36 9.72
C ASN A 419 -47.38 0.85 9.58
N LYS A 420 -47.96 0.43 8.47
CA LYS A 420 -48.24 -0.99 8.20
C LYS A 420 -47.07 -1.74 7.55
N ASP A 421 -46.09 -1.00 7.02
CA ASP A 421 -44.86 -1.59 6.50
C ASP A 421 -43.84 -1.60 7.63
N HIS A 422 -43.56 -2.79 8.17
CA HIS A 422 -42.56 -3.01 9.21
C HIS A 422 -41.26 -3.54 8.58
N SER A 423 -40.87 -2.97 7.45
CA SER A 423 -39.66 -3.38 6.73
C SER A 423 -38.50 -2.43 7.01
N LEU A 424 -37.30 -3.00 7.11
CA LEU A 424 -36.07 -2.25 6.96
C LEU A 424 -35.75 -2.11 5.47
N HIS A 425 -35.57 -0.87 5.03
CA HIS A 425 -35.30 -0.53 3.64
C HIS A 425 -33.81 -0.27 3.42
N PHE A 426 -33.36 -0.60 2.22
CA PHE A 426 -31.97 -0.53 1.79
C PHE A 426 -31.90 0.15 0.42
N GLN A 427 -30.78 0.82 0.15
CA GLN A 427 -30.44 1.41 -1.14
C GLN A 427 -29.11 0.87 -1.62
N CYS A 428 -28.91 0.92 -2.92
CA CYS A 428 -27.65 0.55 -3.51
C CYS A 428 -26.67 1.71 -3.38
N LEU A 429 -25.65 1.56 -2.53
CA LEU A 429 -24.53 2.49 -2.50
C LEU A 429 -23.56 2.11 -3.61
N PRO A 430 -23.38 2.94 -4.65
CA PRO A 430 -22.42 2.64 -5.71
C PRO A 430 -21.01 2.62 -5.15
N VAL A 431 -20.28 1.54 -5.38
CA VAL A 431 -18.87 1.40 -4.99
C VAL A 431 -17.97 1.68 -6.20
N ALA A 432 -18.28 1.08 -7.36
CA ALA A 432 -17.59 1.34 -8.62
C ALA A 432 -18.37 0.79 -9.83
N ALA A 433 -18.21 1.40 -11.01
CA ALA A 433 -18.63 0.87 -12.31
C ALA A 433 -20.12 0.44 -12.42
N GLY A 434 -21.02 1.08 -11.68
CA GLY A 434 -22.45 0.74 -11.68
C GLY A 434 -22.83 -0.45 -10.79
N TYR A 435 -21.93 -0.85 -9.89
CA TYR A 435 -22.15 -1.90 -8.90
C TYR A 435 -22.07 -1.31 -7.50
N GLY A 436 -22.87 -1.84 -6.59
CA GLY A 436 -22.97 -1.32 -5.24
C GLY A 436 -23.19 -2.37 -4.17
N VAL A 437 -23.22 -1.89 -2.93
CA VAL A 437 -23.62 -2.66 -1.76
C VAL A 437 -24.95 -2.14 -1.24
N CYS A 438 -25.83 -3.06 -0.82
CA CYS A 438 -27.09 -2.67 -0.19
C CYS A 438 -26.81 -2.18 1.24
N ILE A 439 -26.98 -0.89 1.45
CA ILE A 439 -26.84 -0.25 2.75
C ILE A 439 -28.22 0.16 3.26
N PRO A 440 -28.44 0.20 4.59
CA PRO A 440 -29.67 0.75 5.15
C PRO A 440 -29.89 2.19 4.64
N CYS A 441 -31.14 2.57 4.36
CA CYS A 441 -31.46 3.97 4.08
C CYS A 441 -31.03 4.87 5.25
N ALA A 442 -30.87 6.17 5.00
CA ALA A 442 -30.63 7.15 6.07
C ALA A 442 -31.67 7.06 7.21
N ASN A 443 -32.91 6.75 6.87
CA ASN A 443 -33.88 6.20 7.81
C ASN A 443 -34.34 4.83 7.32
N PRO A 444 -33.85 3.72 7.90
CA PRO A 444 -34.15 2.39 7.39
C PRO A 444 -35.57 1.94 7.69
N THR A 445 -36.33 2.62 8.56
CA THR A 445 -37.76 2.31 8.79
C THR A 445 -38.69 2.97 7.77
N LYS A 446 -38.11 3.57 6.73
CA LYS A 446 -38.76 4.25 5.62
C LYS A 446 -38.10 3.87 4.31
N ALA A 447 -38.86 3.85 3.23
CA ALA A 447 -38.31 3.63 1.90
C ALA A 447 -37.23 4.69 1.57
N CYS A 448 -36.14 4.23 0.95
CA CYS A 448 -35.06 5.11 0.50
C CYS A 448 -35.61 6.10 -0.55
N GLY A 449 -35.11 7.35 -0.53
CA GLY A 449 -35.58 8.41 -1.42
C GLY A 449 -36.90 9.07 -1.01
N GLY A 450 -37.54 8.64 0.09
CA GLY A 450 -38.71 9.31 0.63
C GLY A 450 -38.35 10.46 1.57
N THR A 451 -38.14 11.68 1.06
CA THR A 451 -38.31 12.87 1.90
C THR A 451 -39.79 13.01 2.23
N THR A 452 -40.14 12.62 3.44
CA THR A 452 -41.51 12.52 3.93
C THR A 452 -42.27 13.85 3.91
N SER A 453 -43.38 13.90 3.18
CA SER A 453 -44.63 14.52 3.67
C SER A 453 -45.84 13.86 3.00
N GLY A 454 -46.81 13.45 3.82
CA GLY A 454 -47.77 12.40 3.48
C GLY A 454 -48.88 12.75 2.49
N GLY A 455 -49.47 11.68 1.94
CA GLY A 455 -50.73 11.71 1.20
C GLY A 455 -50.74 10.62 0.14
N GLY A 456 -51.56 9.58 0.35
CA GLY A 456 -51.70 8.50 -0.61
C GLY A 456 -52.27 8.98 -1.93
N GLY A 457 -51.44 8.93 -2.97
CA GLY A 457 -51.82 8.96 -4.38
C GLY A 457 -50.79 8.14 -5.13
N THR A 458 -51.21 7.14 -5.89
CA THR A 458 -50.34 6.39 -6.80
C THR A 458 -49.97 7.33 -7.94
N CYS A 459 -48.84 8.01 -7.80
CA CYS A 459 -48.32 8.87 -8.84
C CYS A 459 -47.45 8.05 -9.77
N ASP A 460 -47.62 8.23 -11.07
CA ASP A 460 -46.96 7.40 -12.08
C ASP A 460 -45.43 7.52 -12.02
N HIS A 461 -44.92 8.65 -11.54
CA HIS A 461 -43.50 8.87 -11.27
C HIS A 461 -43.26 10.05 -10.31
N ASP A 462 -42.00 10.23 -9.92
CA ASP A 462 -41.54 11.33 -9.06
C ASP A 462 -41.45 12.67 -9.83
N VAL A 463 -41.56 13.79 -9.11
CA VAL A 463 -41.48 15.16 -9.67
C VAL A 463 -40.14 15.45 -10.37
N CYS A 464 -39.10 14.68 -10.06
CA CYS A 464 -37.77 14.81 -10.66
C CYS A 464 -37.51 13.84 -11.82
N THR A 465 -38.53 13.08 -12.20
CA THR A 465 -38.52 12.17 -13.33
C THR A 465 -39.49 12.68 -14.38
N THR A 466 -39.04 12.80 -15.64
CA THR A 466 -39.95 13.15 -16.73
C THR A 466 -40.88 11.97 -17.03
N GLY A 467 -42.15 12.24 -17.31
CA GLY A 467 -43.15 11.22 -17.61
C GLY A 467 -44.53 11.81 -17.92
N GLY A 468 -45.58 11.03 -17.67
CA GLY A 468 -46.97 11.48 -17.83
C GLY A 468 -47.32 12.66 -16.92
N PRO A 469 -48.48 13.31 -17.11
CA PRO A 469 -48.87 14.41 -16.23
C PRO A 469 -49.01 13.94 -14.78
N LEU A 470 -48.49 14.71 -13.82
CA LEU A 470 -48.65 14.41 -12.40
C LEU A 470 -49.89 15.08 -11.82
N ASP A 471 -50.68 14.33 -11.05
CA ASP A 471 -51.82 14.90 -10.34
C ASP A 471 -51.33 15.89 -9.25
N PRO A 472 -51.95 17.07 -9.08
CA PRO A 472 -51.56 18.01 -8.01
C PRO A 472 -51.57 17.40 -6.60
N SER A 473 -52.34 16.34 -6.37
CA SER A 473 -52.37 15.59 -5.10
C SER A 473 -51.16 14.69 -4.88
N CYS A 474 -50.28 14.54 -5.87
CA CYS A 474 -49.05 13.75 -5.80
C CYS A 474 -48.01 14.30 -4.83
N GLY A 475 -48.10 15.57 -4.47
CA GLY A 475 -47.25 16.19 -3.47
C GLY A 475 -47.38 17.70 -3.52
N THR A 476 -46.93 18.36 -2.46
CA THR A 476 -46.95 19.83 -2.39
C THR A 476 -46.11 20.46 -3.50
N CYS A 477 -45.01 19.80 -3.88
CA CYS A 477 -44.18 20.23 -5.00
C CYS A 477 -44.93 20.10 -6.34
N ALA A 478 -45.54 18.94 -6.61
CA ALA A 478 -46.39 18.76 -7.78
C ALA A 478 -47.48 19.84 -7.82
N ALA A 479 -48.19 20.07 -6.72
CA ALA A 479 -49.23 21.11 -6.63
C ALA A 479 -48.74 22.53 -6.96
N GLU A 480 -47.57 22.94 -6.48
CA GLU A 480 -47.02 24.28 -6.76
C GLU A 480 -46.55 24.41 -8.21
N VAL A 481 -45.92 23.36 -8.79
CA VAL A 481 -45.61 23.32 -10.23
C VAL A 481 -46.90 23.35 -11.04
N CYS A 482 -47.91 22.53 -10.73
CA CYS A 482 -49.21 22.52 -11.40
C CYS A 482 -49.94 23.87 -11.39
N LYS A 483 -49.73 24.64 -10.33
CA LYS A 483 -50.34 25.97 -10.14
C LYS A 483 -49.66 27.03 -11.01
N ASN A 484 -48.37 26.85 -11.30
CA ASN A 484 -47.61 27.74 -12.17
C ASN A 484 -47.68 27.30 -13.64
N ASP A 485 -47.55 26.01 -13.91
CA ASP A 485 -47.72 25.42 -15.23
C ASP A 485 -48.73 24.25 -15.21
N ALA A 486 -49.94 24.55 -15.71
CA ALA A 486 -51.01 23.57 -15.83
C ALA A 486 -50.69 22.45 -16.85
N PHE A 487 -49.73 22.65 -17.76
CA PHE A 487 -49.29 21.65 -18.72
C PHE A 487 -48.71 20.42 -18.01
N CYS A 488 -47.94 20.64 -16.96
CA CYS A 488 -47.29 19.61 -16.14
C CYS A 488 -48.28 18.61 -15.54
N CYS A 489 -49.52 19.03 -15.33
CA CYS A 489 -50.51 18.25 -14.57
C CYS A 489 -51.75 17.85 -15.36
N THR A 490 -51.80 18.24 -16.63
CA THR A 490 -52.90 17.88 -17.53
C THR A 490 -52.44 17.23 -18.83
N THR A 491 -51.19 17.49 -19.24
CA THR A 491 -50.67 17.04 -20.53
C THR A 491 -49.46 16.13 -20.38
N ASN A 492 -48.36 16.62 -19.79
CA ASN A 492 -47.14 15.83 -19.65
C ASN A 492 -46.19 16.47 -18.64
N TRP A 493 -45.40 15.66 -17.93
CA TRP A 493 -44.35 16.13 -17.03
C TRP A 493 -42.99 16.05 -17.74
N ASP A 494 -42.63 17.11 -18.46
CA ASP A 494 -41.41 17.13 -19.28
C ASP A 494 -40.20 17.79 -18.57
N SER A 495 -39.12 18.04 -19.32
CA SER A 495 -37.91 18.67 -18.78
C SER A 495 -38.16 20.08 -18.24
N THR A 496 -39.16 20.78 -18.78
CA THR A 496 -39.56 22.11 -18.30
C THR A 496 -40.22 21.98 -16.94
N CYS A 497 -41.17 21.05 -16.78
CA CYS A 497 -41.79 20.75 -15.48
C CYS A 497 -40.76 20.34 -14.43
N LYS A 498 -39.73 19.60 -14.82
CA LYS A 498 -38.61 19.26 -13.95
C LYS A 498 -37.76 20.48 -13.57
N SER A 499 -37.46 21.39 -14.50
CA SER A 499 -36.75 22.64 -14.17
C SER A 499 -37.59 23.53 -13.25
N GLU A 500 -38.91 23.54 -13.42
CA GLU A 500 -39.83 24.28 -12.55
C GLU A 500 -39.89 23.69 -11.13
N VAL A 501 -39.54 22.42 -10.93
CA VAL A 501 -39.35 21.86 -9.58
C VAL A 501 -38.17 22.52 -8.86
N ASP A 502 -37.08 22.82 -9.58
CA ASP A 502 -35.94 23.53 -9.00
C ASP A 502 -36.30 24.98 -8.63
N ASP A 503 -37.24 25.59 -9.35
CA ASP A 503 -37.69 26.97 -9.13
C ASP A 503 -38.77 27.10 -8.04
N TYR A 504 -39.66 26.11 -7.91
CA TYR A 504 -40.86 26.22 -7.07
C TYR A 504 -40.90 25.26 -5.87
N CYS A 505 -39.99 24.29 -5.81
CA CYS A 505 -39.99 23.29 -4.74
C CYS A 505 -38.73 23.35 -3.88
N ALA A 506 -38.93 23.24 -2.56
CA ALA A 506 -37.82 23.15 -1.62
C ALA A 506 -37.07 21.83 -1.82
N GLY A 507 -35.83 21.92 -2.33
CA GLY A 507 -34.90 20.78 -2.48
C GLY A 507 -34.56 20.39 -3.92
N GLY A 508 -35.31 20.89 -4.92
CA GLY A 508 -35.04 20.62 -6.33
C GLY A 508 -34.88 19.13 -6.68
N CYS A 509 -34.32 18.86 -7.85
CA CYS A 509 -34.12 17.53 -8.42
C CYS A 509 -32.69 17.01 -8.39
N GLY A 510 -31.80 17.71 -7.69
CA GLY A 510 -30.42 17.29 -7.40
C GLY A 510 -30.30 16.68 -6.01
N GLY A 511 -30.38 15.34 -5.91
CA GLY A 511 -30.25 14.64 -4.64
C GLY A 511 -28.85 14.76 -4.02
N GLY A 512 -28.76 15.37 -2.84
CA GLY A 512 -27.57 15.40 -1.99
C GLY A 512 -27.73 16.42 -0.86
N GLY A 513 -27.99 15.95 0.36
CA GLY A 513 -28.16 16.82 1.54
C GLY A 513 -26.98 17.77 1.72
N SER A 514 -27.30 19.07 1.73
CA SER A 514 -26.38 20.22 1.69
C SER A 514 -25.50 20.29 0.45
N SER A 515 -25.94 20.96 -0.61
CA SER A 515 -25.01 21.79 -1.37
C SER A 515 -25.75 22.79 -2.24
N CYS A 516 -25.62 24.05 -1.84
CA CYS A 516 -25.51 25.13 -2.81
C CYS A 516 -24.55 24.72 -3.95
N GLY A 517 -24.66 25.30 -5.16
CA GLY A 517 -23.85 24.92 -6.33
C GLY A 517 -22.34 24.80 -6.08
N HIS A 518 -21.86 25.40 -4.99
CA HIS A 518 -20.63 25.06 -4.28
C HIS A 518 -20.77 25.47 -2.79
N ASP A 519 -19.74 25.19 -1.99
CA ASP A 519 -19.68 25.60 -0.58
C ASP A 519 -19.79 27.14 -0.44
N PRO A 520 -20.70 27.69 0.40
CA PRO A 520 -20.85 29.13 0.61
C PRO A 520 -19.59 29.81 1.17
N CYS A 521 -18.65 29.05 1.69
CA CYS A 521 -17.36 29.52 2.20
C CYS A 521 -16.27 29.51 1.12
N THR A 522 -16.62 29.20 -0.13
CA THR A 522 -15.72 29.21 -1.30
C THR A 522 -16.29 30.10 -2.40
N THR A 523 -15.43 30.76 -3.18
CA THR A 523 -15.87 31.59 -4.31
C THR A 523 -16.30 30.73 -5.50
N GLY A 524 -17.31 31.15 -6.25
CA GLY A 524 -17.78 30.47 -7.43
C GLY A 524 -18.92 31.20 -8.15
N THR A 525 -19.76 30.42 -8.84
CA THR A 525 -20.96 30.93 -9.51
C THR A 525 -22.00 31.39 -8.50
N ALA A 526 -22.88 32.31 -8.88
CA ALA A 526 -23.94 32.77 -7.98
C ALA A 526 -24.70 31.57 -7.34
N LEU A 527 -24.88 31.60 -6.02
CA LEU A 527 -25.59 30.54 -5.30
C LEU A 527 -27.08 30.87 -5.20
N SER A 528 -27.92 29.85 -5.27
CA SER A 528 -29.38 30.05 -5.14
C SER A 528 -29.74 30.45 -3.71
N PRO A 529 -30.57 31.49 -3.49
CA PRO A 529 -31.04 31.89 -2.16
C PRO A 529 -31.85 30.79 -1.45
N LEU A 530 -32.27 29.76 -2.17
CA LEU A 530 -33.05 28.64 -1.64
C LEU A 530 -32.16 27.47 -1.18
N CYS A 531 -30.85 27.51 -1.42
CA CYS A 531 -29.98 26.36 -1.16
C CYS A 531 -29.61 26.17 0.31
N SER A 532 -29.56 27.24 1.12
CA SER A 532 -29.40 27.17 2.57
C SER A 532 -29.87 28.45 3.24
N ALA A 533 -30.21 28.38 4.53
CA ALA A 533 -30.50 29.58 5.33
C ALA A 533 -29.30 30.55 5.38
N CYS A 534 -28.07 29.99 5.34
CA CYS A 534 -26.82 30.76 5.25
C CYS A 534 -26.76 31.56 3.94
N VAL A 535 -26.92 30.90 2.78
CA VAL A 535 -26.89 31.58 1.49
C VAL A 535 -28.03 32.57 1.35
N LYS A 536 -29.23 32.22 1.82
CA LYS A 536 -30.36 33.15 1.83
C LYS A 536 -30.03 34.45 2.58
N ALA A 537 -29.40 34.37 3.75
CA ALA A 537 -29.03 35.54 4.53
C ALA A 537 -28.02 36.44 3.81
N VAL A 538 -27.05 35.84 3.11
CA VAL A 538 -26.10 36.56 2.25
C VAL A 538 -26.81 37.20 1.06
N CYS A 539 -27.66 36.47 0.34
CA CYS A 539 -28.44 36.99 -0.80
C CYS A 539 -29.38 38.15 -0.40
N ASP A 540 -29.97 38.09 0.80
CA ASP A 540 -30.83 39.13 1.33
C ASP A 540 -30.02 40.41 1.66
N GLY A 541 -28.73 40.28 1.95
CA GLY A 541 -27.79 41.38 2.22
C GLY A 541 -27.14 41.96 0.97
N ASP A 542 -26.68 41.08 0.07
CA ASP A 542 -26.09 41.42 -1.22
C ASP A 542 -26.71 40.58 -2.35
N ALA A 543 -27.58 41.22 -3.13
CA ALA A 543 -28.24 40.59 -4.27
C ALA A 543 -27.27 40.19 -5.39
N PHE A 544 -26.04 40.73 -5.43
CA PHE A 544 -25.02 40.35 -6.41
C PHE A 544 -24.59 38.89 -6.22
N CYS A 545 -24.51 38.40 -4.98
CA CYS A 545 -24.06 37.05 -4.65
C CYS A 545 -24.93 35.94 -5.25
N CYS A 546 -26.19 36.27 -5.56
CA CYS A 546 -27.20 35.29 -5.95
C CYS A 546 -27.88 35.62 -7.28
N ASN A 547 -27.32 36.57 -8.02
CA ASN A 547 -27.77 36.94 -9.36
C ASN A 547 -26.95 36.16 -10.40
N ASP A 548 -27.61 35.23 -11.09
CA ASP A 548 -27.00 34.37 -12.11
C ASP A 548 -26.68 35.07 -13.44
N THR A 549 -27.24 36.26 -13.67
CA THR A 549 -27.19 36.98 -14.94
C THR A 549 -26.11 38.07 -14.96
N SER A 550 -25.89 38.73 -13.82
CA SER A 550 -24.91 39.83 -13.69
C SER A 550 -24.06 39.75 -12.41
N GLY A 551 -24.27 38.72 -11.59
CA GLY A 551 -23.62 38.53 -10.30
C GLY A 551 -22.73 37.30 -10.23
N GLY A 552 -22.28 36.97 -9.02
CA GLY A 552 -21.42 35.83 -8.75
C GLY A 552 -21.09 35.72 -7.25
N TRP A 553 -20.74 34.51 -6.81
CA TRP A 553 -20.36 34.28 -5.42
C TRP A 553 -18.87 34.56 -5.23
N ASP A 554 -18.50 35.82 -5.08
CA ASP A 554 -17.10 36.24 -5.00
C ASP A 554 -16.54 36.29 -3.56
N SER A 555 -15.35 36.86 -3.39
CA SER A 555 -14.70 36.96 -2.07
C SER A 555 -15.46 37.84 -1.08
N VAL A 556 -16.28 38.77 -1.55
CA VAL A 556 -17.15 39.59 -0.70
C VAL A 556 -18.29 38.72 -0.17
N CYS A 557 -18.94 37.93 -1.05
CA CYS A 557 -19.99 36.97 -0.67
C CYS A 557 -19.51 35.95 0.37
N VAL A 558 -18.28 35.44 0.22
CA VAL A 558 -17.65 34.55 1.21
C VAL A 558 -17.40 35.27 2.55
N SER A 559 -16.96 36.53 2.52
CA SER A 559 -16.72 37.33 3.73
C SER A 559 -18.03 37.68 4.46
N GLU A 560 -19.12 37.85 3.72
CA GLU A 560 -20.46 38.06 4.27
C GLU A 560 -21.02 36.76 4.84
N ALA A 561 -20.82 35.62 4.16
CA ALA A 561 -21.16 34.30 4.70
C ALA A 561 -20.42 34.01 6.01
N GLN A 562 -19.16 34.39 6.14
CA GLN A 562 -18.40 34.22 7.40
C GLN A 562 -18.91 35.09 8.55
N GLN A 563 -19.61 36.19 8.25
CA GLN A 563 -20.15 37.12 9.25
C GLN A 563 -21.63 36.89 9.55
N ALA A 564 -22.36 36.20 8.68
CA ALA A 564 -23.77 35.87 8.87
C ALA A 564 -23.93 34.85 10.00
N THR A 565 -24.82 35.14 10.95
CA THR A 565 -25.07 34.25 12.11
C THR A 565 -25.69 32.92 11.65
N GLU A 566 -26.44 32.97 10.57
CA GLU A 566 -27.09 31.86 9.88
C GLU A 566 -26.08 30.91 9.21
N CYS A 567 -24.83 31.35 9.07
CA CYS A 567 -23.71 30.59 8.51
C CYS A 567 -22.74 30.05 9.58
N SER A 568 -23.02 30.25 10.87
CA SER A 568 -22.13 29.89 11.99
C SER A 568 -21.92 28.39 12.21
N GLY A 569 -22.42 27.54 11.33
CA GLY A 569 -22.09 26.12 11.24
C GLY A 569 -21.63 25.69 9.84
N ALA A 570 -21.88 26.51 8.81
CA ALA A 570 -21.48 26.24 7.43
C ALA A 570 -20.00 26.57 7.21
N CYS A 571 -19.53 27.68 7.81
CA CYS A 571 -18.13 28.12 7.70
C CYS A 571 -17.30 27.87 8.98
N SER A 572 -17.71 26.89 9.80
CA SER A 572 -17.16 26.67 11.15
C SER A 572 -16.09 25.58 11.23
N GLY A 573 -15.53 25.15 10.10
CA GLY A 573 -14.20 24.52 10.03
C GLY A 573 -13.28 25.48 9.27
N GLY A 574 -12.14 25.84 9.86
CA GLY A 574 -11.24 26.91 9.41
C GLY A 574 -11.00 26.91 7.89
N GLY A 575 -11.12 28.09 7.28
CA GLY A 575 -11.20 28.34 5.84
C GLY A 575 -9.94 28.08 5.03
N CYS A 576 -9.12 27.12 5.45
CA CYS A 576 -7.93 26.68 4.76
C CYS A 576 -8.29 25.58 3.74
N ALA A 577 -7.65 25.59 2.58
CA ALA A 577 -7.89 24.62 1.50
C ALA A 577 -7.64 23.16 1.95
N HIS A 578 -6.84 22.99 3.01
CA HIS A 578 -6.67 21.76 3.76
C HIS A 578 -6.22 22.08 5.20
N SER A 579 -6.13 21.05 6.05
CA SER A 579 -5.63 21.19 7.42
C SER A 579 -4.19 21.70 7.43
N GLU A 580 -3.89 22.63 8.34
CA GLU A 580 -2.57 23.19 8.61
C GLU A 580 -1.58 22.13 9.14
N CYS A 581 -2.11 21.01 9.64
CA CYS A 581 -1.33 19.88 10.16
C CYS A 581 -1.01 18.83 9.09
N SER A 582 -1.40 19.08 7.84
CA SER A 582 -1.19 18.19 6.70
C SER A 582 -0.51 18.95 5.56
N THR A 583 0.36 18.26 4.82
CA THR A 583 0.99 18.85 3.64
C THR A 583 -0.02 19.00 2.50
N GLY A 584 0.11 20.05 1.69
CA GLY A 584 -0.76 20.32 0.55
C GLY A 584 -0.34 21.60 -0.17
N GLY A 585 -1.23 22.13 -1.02
CA GLY A 585 -0.98 23.40 -1.72
C GLY A 585 -0.87 24.59 -0.75
N PRO A 586 -0.40 25.77 -1.21
CA PRO A 586 -0.21 26.90 -0.31
C PRO A 586 -1.53 27.32 0.34
N LEU A 587 -1.51 27.55 1.66
CA LEU A 587 -2.68 28.02 2.40
C LEU A 587 -2.78 29.55 2.38
N THR A 588 -4.00 30.07 2.20
CA THR A 588 -4.23 31.51 2.22
C THR A 588 -3.92 32.09 3.60
N ASN A 589 -3.15 33.18 3.66
CA ASN A 589 -2.71 33.80 4.92
C ASN A 589 -3.83 34.10 5.93
N SER A 590 -5.05 34.38 5.46
CA SER A 590 -6.21 34.67 6.30
C SER A 590 -7.10 33.47 6.61
N CYS A 591 -6.71 32.26 6.19
CA CYS A 591 -7.58 31.10 6.26
C CYS A 591 -7.80 30.58 7.69
N SER A 592 -6.81 30.80 8.56
CA SER A 592 -6.90 30.60 10.00
C SER A 592 -5.83 31.42 10.72
N SER A 593 -5.97 31.58 12.04
CA SER A 593 -4.91 32.18 12.87
C SER A 593 -3.62 31.36 12.84
N CYS A 594 -3.71 30.04 12.63
CA CYS A 594 -2.56 29.17 12.46
C CYS A 594 -1.84 29.47 11.14
N ALA A 595 -2.56 29.52 10.03
CA ALA A 595 -2.00 29.92 8.74
C ALA A 595 -1.40 31.31 8.81
N THR A 596 -2.07 32.30 9.40
CA THR A 596 -1.51 33.65 9.57
C THR A 596 -0.17 33.64 10.32
N ALA A 597 -0.07 32.85 11.39
CA ALA A 597 1.16 32.75 12.17
C ALA A 597 2.29 32.07 11.39
N VAL A 598 2.00 30.99 10.66
CA VAL A 598 2.98 30.28 9.83
C VAL A 598 3.40 31.14 8.63
N CYS A 599 2.48 31.77 7.91
CA CYS A 599 2.79 32.66 6.78
C CYS A 599 3.66 33.87 7.19
N ALA A 600 3.51 34.33 8.42
CA ALA A 600 4.31 35.42 8.97
C ALA A 600 5.74 34.97 9.33
N ALA A 601 5.92 33.68 9.66
CA ALA A 601 7.22 33.07 9.91
C ALA A 601 7.92 32.67 8.59
N ASP A 602 7.18 32.00 7.71
CA ASP A 602 7.61 31.57 6.39
C ASP A 602 6.57 31.88 5.31
N SER A 603 6.90 32.87 4.46
CA SER A 603 6.07 33.28 3.33
C SER A 603 5.94 32.20 2.24
N TYR A 604 6.85 31.21 2.20
CA TYR A 604 6.80 30.11 1.24
C TYR A 604 5.51 29.29 1.40
N CYS A 605 5.09 29.05 2.65
CA CYS A 605 3.91 28.26 3.01
C CYS A 605 2.60 28.79 2.40
N CYS A 606 2.57 30.06 2.03
CA CYS A 606 1.34 30.77 1.65
C CYS A 606 1.41 31.36 0.24
N THR A 607 2.54 31.19 -0.43
CA THR A 607 2.77 31.67 -1.81
C THR A 607 3.21 30.58 -2.75
N THR A 608 3.83 29.52 -2.25
CA THR A 608 4.40 28.45 -3.06
C THR A 608 3.79 27.09 -2.74
N ASP A 609 3.97 26.58 -1.52
CA ASP A 609 3.47 25.24 -1.15
C ASP A 609 3.42 25.05 0.38
N TRP A 610 2.49 24.24 0.88
CA TRP A 610 2.41 23.89 2.31
C TRP A 610 3.07 22.52 2.55
N ASP A 611 4.40 22.51 2.62
CA ASP A 611 5.20 21.28 2.71
C ASP A 611 5.44 20.79 4.15
N SER A 612 6.35 19.82 4.31
CA SER A 612 6.67 19.25 5.63
C SER A 612 7.37 20.23 6.56
N LEU A 613 8.03 21.27 6.05
CA LEU A 613 8.59 22.35 6.85
C LEU A 613 7.45 23.22 7.37
N CYS A 614 6.48 23.59 6.53
CA CYS A 614 5.28 24.34 6.92
C CYS A 614 4.46 23.62 8.01
N VAL A 615 4.31 22.30 7.91
CA VAL A 615 3.66 21.49 8.96
C VAL A 615 4.48 21.46 10.26
N ASN A 616 5.81 21.37 10.18
CA ASN A 616 6.68 21.40 11.35
C ASN A 616 6.69 22.78 12.03
N GLU A 617 6.56 23.86 11.25
CA GLU A 617 6.37 25.21 11.78
C GLU A 617 5.00 25.34 12.43
N ALA A 618 3.94 24.83 11.81
CA ALA A 618 2.61 24.80 12.39
C ALA A 618 2.61 24.09 13.77
N LYS A 619 3.32 22.97 13.93
CA LYS A 619 3.47 22.29 15.24
C LYS A 619 4.16 23.13 16.32
N GLN A 620 4.95 24.13 15.93
CA GLN A 620 5.67 25.01 16.85
C GLN A 620 4.91 26.28 17.19
N GLN A 621 3.85 26.60 16.45
CA GLN A 621 3.04 27.80 16.67
C GLN A 621 1.91 27.53 17.67
N SER A 622 1.79 28.38 18.69
CA SER A 622 0.73 28.27 19.71
C SER A 622 -0.68 28.54 19.16
N ALA A 623 -0.77 29.16 17.98
CA ALA A 623 -2.01 29.40 17.26
C ALA A 623 -2.52 28.18 16.49
N CYS A 624 -1.73 27.10 16.43
CA CYS A 624 -2.02 25.87 15.70
C CYS A 624 -2.33 24.71 16.66
N SER A 625 -3.26 23.84 16.29
CA SER A 625 -3.64 22.65 17.08
C SER A 625 -3.06 21.36 16.49
N CYS A 626 -1.82 21.41 15.99
CA CYS A 626 -1.12 20.29 15.37
C CYS A 626 -0.25 19.57 16.40
N ASN A 627 -0.53 18.28 16.63
CA ASN A 627 0.29 17.41 17.49
C ASN A 627 1.26 16.56 16.66
#